data_AF-A0A1Y3EHR2-F1
#
_entry.id   AF-A0A1Y3EHR2-F1
#
_cell.length_a   1.000
_cell.length_b   1.000
_cell.length_c   1.000
_cell.angle_alpha   90.00
_cell.angle_beta   90.00
_cell.angle_gamma   90.00
#
_symmetry.space_group_name_H-M   'P 1'
#
loop_
_entity.id
_entity.type
_entity.pdbx_description
1 polymer ?
#
loop_
_entity_poly.entity_id
_entity_poly.type
_entity_poly.pdbx_seq_one_letter_code
_entity_poly.pdbx_strand_id
1 'polypeptide(L)'
;MDVTWFPFDDQTCCLKFGSWTYNDRKLVLEQGGNGWDMSEYIENGEWLLVGEVRIVCCLFVFLFAVSQFTTADYPVRRTVKLYECCPDEPYSDVK
;
A
#
# COMPACT_ATOMS: atom_id res chain seq x y z
N MET A 1 -4.09 -6.60 5.81
CA MET A 1 -5.35 -5.86 5.92
C MET A 1 -5.78 -5.94 7.37
N ASP A 2 -5.70 -4.82 8.08
CA ASP A 2 -6.11 -4.71 9.48
C ASP A 2 -7.41 -3.90 9.56
N VAL A 3 -8.49 -4.52 10.03
CA VAL A 3 -9.83 -3.91 10.07
C VAL A 3 -10.29 -3.56 11.48
N THR A 4 -9.35 -3.48 12.44
CA THR A 4 -9.66 -3.25 13.85
C THR A 4 -10.46 -1.95 14.08
N TRP A 5 -10.22 -0.92 13.27
CA TRP A 5 -10.83 0.42 13.43
C TRP A 5 -11.77 0.80 12.29
N PHE A 6 -12.35 -0.19 11.59
CA PHE A 6 -13.30 0.06 10.51
C PHE A 6 -14.43 1.02 10.97
N PRO A 7 -14.80 2.05 10.19
CA PRO A 7 -14.36 2.38 8.81
C PRO A 7 -13.14 3.31 8.71
N PHE A 8 -12.47 3.62 9.83
CA PHE A 8 -11.33 4.55 9.92
C PHE A 8 -9.99 3.82 10.01
N ASP A 9 -9.87 2.72 9.30
CA ASP A 9 -8.66 1.92 9.27
C ASP A 9 -7.57 2.56 8.39
N ASP A 10 -6.36 2.53 8.91
CA ASP A 10 -5.14 2.80 8.15
C ASP A 10 -4.61 1.47 7.63
N GLN A 11 -4.36 1.40 6.33
CA GLN A 11 -3.82 0.21 5.68
C GLN A 11 -2.39 0.49 5.23
N THR A 12 -1.47 -0.34 5.66
CA THR A 12 -0.14 -0.43 5.06
C THR A 12 -0.09 -1.69 4.23
N CYS A 13 0.23 -1.53 2.96
CA CYS A 13 0.29 -2.63 2.05
C CYS A 13 1.66 -2.71 1.39
N CYS A 14 2.09 -3.92 1.04
CA CYS A 14 3.42 -4.22 0.49
C CYS A 14 3.32 -4.66 -0.97
N LEU A 15 3.97 -3.97 -1.90
CA LEU A 15 4.19 -4.46 -3.27
C LEU A 15 5.51 -5.20 -3.33
N LYS A 16 5.57 -6.39 -3.95
CA LYS A 16 6.81 -7.12 -4.19
C LYS A 16 7.17 -7.05 -5.66
N PHE A 17 8.37 -6.57 -5.98
CA PHE A 17 8.91 -6.60 -7.34
C PHE A 17 10.03 -7.63 -7.40
N GLY A 18 9.95 -8.47 -8.42
CA GLY A 18 10.90 -9.55 -8.69
C GLY A 18 10.72 -10.02 -10.12
N SER A 19 11.74 -10.66 -10.67
CA SER A 19 11.64 -11.25 -11.99
C SER A 19 11.06 -12.66 -11.90
N TRP A 20 10.19 -13.03 -12.84
CA TRP A 20 9.60 -14.37 -12.86
C TRP A 20 10.62 -15.47 -13.18
N THR A 21 11.63 -15.16 -14.01
CA THR A 21 12.55 -16.13 -14.62
C THR A 21 13.98 -16.09 -14.09
N TYR A 22 14.38 -15.00 -13.43
CA TYR A 22 15.75 -14.80 -12.92
C TYR A 22 15.76 -14.60 -11.40
N ASN A 23 16.71 -15.28 -10.77
CA ASN A 23 16.99 -15.12 -9.35
C ASN A 23 18.07 -14.04 -9.13
N ASP A 24 18.26 -13.68 -7.87
CA ASP A 24 19.19 -12.65 -7.39
C ASP A 24 20.67 -12.78 -7.83
N ARG A 25 21.12 -13.98 -8.17
CA ARG A 25 22.48 -14.20 -8.71
C ARG A 25 22.64 -13.79 -10.17
N LYS A 26 21.54 -13.67 -10.90
CA LYS A 26 21.53 -13.38 -12.34
C LYS A 26 21.04 -11.97 -12.63
N LEU A 27 20.18 -11.45 -11.76
CA LEU A 27 19.56 -10.14 -11.93
C LEU A 27 19.37 -9.50 -10.56
N VAL A 28 19.91 -8.29 -10.41
CA VAL A 28 19.76 -7.45 -9.23
C VAL A 28 18.84 -6.30 -9.62
N LEU A 29 17.77 -6.10 -8.83
CA LEU A 29 16.86 -4.97 -8.99
C LEU A 29 17.30 -3.87 -8.02
N GLU A 30 17.63 -2.71 -8.56
CA GLU A 30 17.97 -1.53 -7.77
C GLU A 30 16.88 -0.46 -7.91
N GLN A 31 16.65 0.29 -6.83
CA GLN A 31 15.71 1.39 -6.85
C GLN A 31 16.29 2.56 -7.66
N GLY A 32 15.50 3.14 -8.57
CA GLY A 32 15.85 4.39 -9.22
C GLY A 32 15.97 5.52 -8.18
N GLY A 33 17.01 6.35 -8.29
CA GLY A 33 17.36 7.35 -7.26
C GLY A 33 16.31 8.44 -7.00
N ASN A 34 15.28 8.54 -7.83
CA ASN A 34 14.25 9.59 -7.75
C ASN A 34 13.01 9.16 -6.95
N GLY A 35 13.05 8.01 -6.27
CA GLY A 35 11.90 7.48 -5.55
C GLY A 35 10.81 6.98 -6.49
N TRP A 36 9.55 7.05 -6.04
CA TRP A 36 8.39 6.63 -6.80
C TRP A 36 7.82 7.82 -7.58
N ASP A 37 7.65 7.65 -8.89
CA ASP A 37 7.03 8.67 -9.73
C ASP A 37 5.51 8.68 -9.52
N MET A 38 4.99 9.83 -9.09
CA MET A 38 3.57 10.06 -8.85
C MET A 38 2.97 11.05 -9.87
N SER A 39 3.70 11.41 -10.92
CA SER A 39 3.25 12.38 -11.92
C SER A 39 1.98 11.94 -12.66
N GLU A 40 1.80 10.64 -12.85
CA GLU A 40 0.62 10.02 -13.48
C GLU A 40 -0.37 9.44 -12.46
N TYR A 41 -0.22 9.73 -11.17
CA TYR A 41 -1.13 9.23 -10.15
C TYR A 41 -2.51 9.87 -10.28
N ILE A 42 -3.55 9.03 -10.26
CA ILE A 42 -4.95 9.45 -10.23
C ILE A 42 -5.50 9.20 -8.82
N GLU A 43 -6.02 10.26 -8.19
CA GLU A 43 -6.58 10.19 -6.84
C GLU A 43 -7.76 9.22 -6.76
N ASN A 44 -7.77 8.41 -5.69
CA ASN A 44 -8.86 7.48 -5.42
C ASN A 44 -9.92 8.17 -4.54
N GLY A 45 -11.20 8.09 -4.92
CA GLY A 45 -12.30 8.70 -4.18
C GLY A 45 -12.58 8.09 -2.80
N GLU A 46 -12.02 6.91 -2.51
CA GLU A 46 -12.19 6.19 -1.24
C GLU A 46 -10.92 6.16 -0.38
N TRP A 47 -9.73 6.27 -0.98
CA TRP A 47 -8.46 6.08 -0.27
C TRP A 47 -7.49 7.21 -0.57
N LEU A 48 -6.95 7.81 0.48
CA LEU A 48 -5.88 8.79 0.44
C LEU A 48 -4.54 8.07 0.62
N LEU A 49 -3.57 8.29 -0.28
CA LEU A 49 -2.17 7.91 -0.01
C LEU A 49 -1.60 8.83 1.07
N VAL A 50 -1.05 8.26 2.14
CA VAL A 50 -0.59 9.02 3.31
C VAL A 50 0.88 8.79 3.57
N GLY A 51 1.73 9.75 3.20
CA GLY A 51 3.17 9.70 3.48
C GLY A 51 4.02 9.26 2.29
N GLU A 52 5.27 8.90 2.57
CA GLU A 52 6.25 8.54 1.54
C GLU A 52 6.18 7.04 1.23
N VAL A 53 6.14 6.71 -0.06
CA VAL A 53 6.30 5.33 -0.51
C VAL A 53 7.76 4.92 -0.29
N ARG A 54 7.98 3.94 0.60
CA ARG A 54 9.32 3.52 1.01
C ARG A 54 9.57 2.07 0.65
N ILE A 55 10.82 1.77 0.32
CA ILE A 55 11.24 0.39 0.13
C ILE A 55 11.64 -0.18 1.49
N VAL A 56 10.85 -1.13 1.98
CA VAL A 56 11.06 -1.83 3.25
C VAL A 56 10.99 -3.32 2.98
N CYS A 57 11.85 -4.12 3.60
CA CYS A 57 11.69 -5.57 3.59
C CYS A 57 10.51 -5.92 4.52
N CYS A 58 9.30 -6.09 3.96
CA CYS A 58 8.11 -6.42 4.74
C CYS A 58 8.42 -7.65 5.60
N LEU A 59 8.41 -7.45 6.92
CA LEU A 59 9.18 -8.18 7.94
C LEU A 59 8.82 -9.66 8.14
N PHE A 60 8.18 -10.30 7.15
CA PHE A 60 7.87 -11.72 7.08
C PHE A 60 8.32 -12.32 5.73
N VAL A 61 9.61 -12.64 5.59
CA VAL A 61 10.03 -13.79 4.75
C VAL A 61 10.00 -15.02 5.66
N PHE A 62 8.81 -15.42 6.14
CA PHE A 62 8.69 -16.62 6.97
C PHE A 62 8.83 -17.85 6.07
N LEU A 63 10.03 -18.42 6.12
CA LEU A 63 10.39 -19.82 5.94
C LEU A 63 10.50 -20.44 4.55
N PHE A 64 10.08 -19.83 3.43
CA PHE A 64 10.26 -20.49 2.13
C PHE A 64 10.77 -19.56 1.01
N ALA A 65 12.05 -19.74 0.71
CA ALA A 65 12.66 -19.75 -0.62
C ALA A 65 12.05 -18.85 -1.69
N VAL A 66 12.38 -17.55 -1.70
CA VAL A 66 12.59 -16.87 -2.98
C VAL A 66 13.64 -15.76 -2.81
N SER A 67 14.64 -15.79 -3.68
CA SER A 67 15.70 -14.82 -3.82
C SER A 67 15.16 -13.38 -3.95
N GLN A 68 15.80 -12.45 -3.25
CA GLN A 68 15.67 -10.98 -3.30
C GLN A 68 14.45 -10.41 -4.04
N PHE A 69 13.45 -9.98 -3.28
CA PHE A 69 12.38 -9.10 -3.76
C PHE A 69 12.62 -7.71 -3.18
N THR A 70 12.48 -6.69 -4.02
CA THR A 70 12.35 -5.31 -3.51
C THR A 70 10.88 -5.08 -3.18
N THR A 71 10.59 -4.72 -1.93
CA THR A 71 9.24 -4.49 -1.44
C THR A 71 8.99 -3.02 -1.16
N ALA A 72 7.84 -2.50 -1.60
CA ALA A 72 7.44 -1.11 -1.38
C ALA A 72 6.18 -1.03 -0.52
N ASP A 73 6.22 -0.19 0.51
CA ASP A 73 5.08 0.07 1.37
C ASP A 73 4.27 1.27 0.87
N TYR A 74 2.98 1.07 0.73
CA TYR A 74 2.00 2.09 0.37
C TYR A 74 1.01 2.29 1.52
N PRO A 75 1.29 3.22 2.44
CA PRO A 75 0.34 3.63 3.46
C PRO A 75 -0.85 4.37 2.83
N VAL A 76 -2.06 3.88 3.11
CA VAL A 76 -3.32 4.49 2.67
C VAL A 76 -4.30 4.60 3.83
N ARG A 77 -5.08 5.68 3.83
CA ARG A 77 -6.15 5.94 4.78
C ARG A 77 -7.46 6.11 4.04
N ARG A 78 -8.56 5.61 4.59
CA ARG A 78 -9.88 5.78 3.97
C ARG A 78 -10.38 7.24 4.10
N THR A 79 -10.96 7.77 3.03
CA THR A 79 -11.59 9.10 2.98
C THR A 79 -12.99 9.04 3.60
N VAL A 80 -13.31 10.00 4.48
CA VAL A 80 -14.64 10.12 5.08
C VAL A 80 -15.58 10.88 4.15
N LYS A 81 -16.71 10.27 3.77
CA LYS A 81 -17.82 10.94 3.07
C LYS A 81 -18.95 11.23 4.04
N LEU A 82 -19.20 12.51 4.32
CA LEU A 82 -20.42 12.94 5.00
C LEU A 82 -21.50 13.18 3.94
N TYR A 83 -22.64 12.49 4.06
CA TYR A 83 -23.79 12.73 3.20
C TYR A 83 -24.73 13.75 3.85
N GLU A 84 -25.15 14.77 3.10
CA GLU A 84 -26.09 15.80 3.57
C GLU A 84 -27.44 15.21 4.05
N CYS A 85 -27.77 14.00 3.60
CA CYS A 85 -29.00 13.27 3.90
C CYS A 85 -29.14 12.88 5.38
N CYS A 86 -28.01 12.69 6.08
CA CYS A 86 -27.95 12.32 7.50
C CYS A 86 -26.75 13.01 8.17
N PRO A 87 -26.88 14.26 8.64
CA PRO A 87 -25.77 14.97 9.29
C PRO A 87 -25.29 14.31 10.59
N ASP A 88 -26.11 13.45 11.20
CA ASP A 88 -25.82 12.77 12.47
C ASP A 88 -25.35 11.32 12.30
N GLU A 89 -25.44 10.74 11.10
CA GLU A 89 -25.00 9.37 10.79
C GLU A 89 -24.02 9.37 9.62
N PRO A 90 -22.71 9.32 9.90
CA PRO A 90 -21.69 9.52 8.87
C PRO A 90 -21.50 8.32 7.91
N TYR A 91 -22.12 7.14 8.13
CA TYR A 91 -21.83 5.94 7.33
C TYR A 91 -23.04 4.99 7.13
N SER A 92 -23.44 4.74 5.88
CA SER A 92 -24.43 3.71 5.51
C SER A 92 -23.89 2.28 5.55
N ASP A 93 -22.57 2.13 5.54
CA ASP A 93 -21.86 0.85 5.39
C ASP A 93 -21.55 0.17 6.73
N VAL A 94 -21.88 0.83 7.85
CA VAL A 94 -21.78 0.30 9.20
C VAL A 94 -23.19 -0.10 9.63
N LYS A 95 -23.54 -1.38 9.44
CA LYS A 95 -24.81 -1.95 9.86
C LYS A 95 -24.58 -3.21 10.70
#